data_AF-A0A6I5A5B6-F1
#
_entry.id   AF-A0A6I5A5B6-F1
#
_cell.length_a   1.000
_cell.length_b   1.000
_cell.length_c   1.000
_cell.angle_alpha   90.00
_cell.angle_beta   90.00
_cell.angle_gamma   90.00
#
_symmetry.space_group_name_H-M   'P 1'
#
loop_
_entity.id
_entity.type
_entity.pdbx_description
1 polymer ?
#
loop_
_entity_poly.entity_id
_entity_poly.type
_entity_poly.pdbx_seq_one_letter_code
_entity_poly.pdbx_strand_id
1 'polypeptide(L)'
;MGKKKFYPEEVKREVIRLKLEGELTNKEIMRKFGIKNKSQIKSWMRCFYNGVEHRLAQPLGKQYSYGKGPENESDLSQLKKKVEYYDMKE
;
A
#
# COMPACT_ATOMS: atom_id res chain seq x y z
N MET A 1 16.36 -2.50 17.88
CA MET A 1 15.64 -2.26 16.60
C MET A 1 14.19 -1.89 16.90
N GLY A 2 13.63 -0.83 16.30
CA GLY A 2 12.24 -0.43 16.53
C GLY A 2 11.24 -1.37 15.85
N LYS A 3 10.09 -1.64 16.48
CA LYS A 3 8.99 -2.42 15.88
C LYS A 3 8.46 -1.70 14.63
N LYS A 4 8.41 -2.41 13.50
CA LYS A 4 7.76 -1.90 12.27
C LYS A 4 6.26 -1.80 12.52
N LYS A 5 5.68 -0.62 12.28
CA LYS A 5 4.23 -0.39 12.40
C LYS A 5 3.54 -0.90 11.12
N PHE A 6 2.58 -1.80 11.27
CA PHE A 6 1.67 -2.19 10.20
C PHE A 6 0.59 -1.13 10.05
N TYR A 7 0.26 -0.80 8.81
CA TYR A 7 -0.87 0.04 8.46
C TYR A 7 -1.84 -0.85 7.66
N PRO A 8 -3.10 -0.95 8.08
CA PRO A 8 -4.15 -1.63 7.31
C PRO A 8 -4.32 -0.99 5.93
N GLU A 9 -4.91 -1.73 4.99
CA GLU A 9 -5.12 -1.26 3.62
C GLU A 9 -6.01 -0.01 3.58
N GLU A 10 -7.04 0.02 4.41
CA GLU A 10 -8.03 1.08 4.53
C GLU A 10 -7.35 2.41 4.86
N VAL A 11 -6.41 2.39 5.80
CA VAL A 11 -5.61 3.58 6.16
C VAL A 11 -4.76 4.06 4.98
N LYS A 12 -4.17 3.14 4.20
CA LYS A 12 -3.36 3.50 3.04
C LYS A 12 -4.21 4.12 1.93
N ARG A 13 -5.40 3.56 1.69
CA ARG A 13 -6.37 4.07 0.70
C ARG A 13 -6.87 5.46 1.08
N GLU A 14 -7.24 5.66 2.34
CA GLU A 14 -7.68 6.97 2.83
C GLU A 14 -6.58 8.03 2.72
N VAL A 15 -5.32 7.66 2.98
CA VAL A 15 -4.18 8.55 2.78
C VAL A 15 -4.01 8.93 1.31
N ILE A 16 -4.18 7.98 0.38
CA ILE A 16 -4.13 8.27 -1.06
C ILE A 16 -5.26 9.22 -1.45
N ARG A 17 -6.49 8.97 -1.00
CA ARG A 17 -7.65 9.83 -1.24
C ARG A 17 -7.37 11.28 -0.81
N LEU A 18 -6.95 11.48 0.43
CA LEU A 18 -6.62 12.82 0.98
C LEU A 18 -5.46 13.49 0.22
N LYS A 19 -4.54 12.70 -0.33
CA LYS A 19 -3.44 13.21 -1.18
C LYS A 19 -3.91 13.65 -2.56
N LEU A 20 -4.94 13.01 -3.12
CA LEU A 20 -5.54 13.38 -4.41
C LEU A 20 -6.44 14.61 -4.27
N GLU A 21 -7.21 14.69 -3.19
CA GLU A 21 -8.03 15.87 -2.86
C GLU A 21 -7.16 17.12 -2.61
N GLY A 22 -5.91 16.93 -2.18
CA GLY A 22 -4.95 18.02 -2.00
C GLY A 22 -5.18 18.86 -0.73
N GLU A 23 -6.19 18.51 0.07
CA GLU A 23 -6.61 19.25 1.26
C GLU A 23 -5.59 19.21 2.41
N LEU A 24 -4.83 18.11 2.52
CA LEU A 24 -3.91 17.89 3.64
C LEU A 24 -2.44 17.79 3.21
N THR A 25 -1.58 18.47 3.95
CA THR A 25 -0.14 18.32 3.83
C THR A 25 0.33 16.96 4.36
N ASN A 26 1.51 16.51 3.93
CA ASN A 26 2.09 15.27 4.43
C ASN A 26 2.24 15.26 5.96
N LYS A 27 2.50 16.42 6.59
CA LYS A 27 2.63 16.52 8.05
C LYS A 27 1.30 16.28 8.76
N GLU A 28 0.21 16.82 8.23
CA GLU A 28 -1.14 16.64 8.79
C GLU A 28 -1.62 15.21 8.63
N ILE A 29 -1.40 14.62 7.45
CA ILE A 29 -1.67 13.20 7.20
C ILE A 29 -0.86 12.32 8.17
N MET A 30 0.43 12.63 8.37
CA MET A 30 1.26 11.90 9.33
C MET A 30 0.71 11.96 10.75
N ARG A 31 0.26 13.14 11.19
CA ARG A 31 -0.35 13.34 12.51
C ARG A 31 -1.69 12.59 12.62
N LYS A 32 -2.57 12.71 11.61
CA LYS A 32 -3.91 12.11 11.59
C LYS A 32 -3.88 10.58 11.69
N PHE A 33 -2.98 9.92 10.95
CA PHE A 33 -2.89 8.45 10.90
C PHE A 33 -1.76 7.85 11.76
N GLY A 34 -1.02 8.69 12.49
CA GLY A 34 0.16 8.27 13.24
C GLY A 34 1.21 7.59 12.35
N ILE A 35 1.47 8.16 11.17
CA ILE A 35 2.49 7.71 10.22
C ILE A 35 3.82 8.32 10.62
N LYS A 36 4.84 7.48 10.85
CA LYS A 36 6.14 7.95 11.33
C LYS A 36 6.95 8.65 10.24
N ASN A 37 6.87 8.16 9.00
CA ASN A 37 7.75 8.59 7.92
C ASN A 37 6.96 9.03 6.68
N LYS A 38 7.22 10.24 6.18
CA LYS A 38 6.65 10.75 4.91
C LYS A 38 6.91 9.84 3.71
N SER A 39 8.00 9.07 3.73
CA SER A 39 8.34 8.12 2.67
C SER A 39 7.28 7.02 2.52
N GLN A 40 6.57 6.63 3.59
CA GLN A 40 5.47 5.66 3.49
C GLN A 40 4.33 6.20 2.64
N ILE A 41 3.95 7.48 2.84
CA ILE A 41 2.94 8.18 2.04
C ILE A 41 3.36 8.20 0.56
N LYS A 42 4.62 8.56 0.28
CA LYS A 42 5.16 8.56 -1.10
C LYS A 42 5.10 7.17 -1.75
N SER A 43 5.44 6.11 -1.01
CA SER A 43 5.37 4.74 -1.50
C SER A 43 3.93 4.32 -1.84
N TRP A 44 2.95 4.70 -1.02
CA TRP A 44 1.54 4.40 -1.30
C TRP A 44 1.03 5.17 -2.52
N MET A 45 1.37 6.46 -2.65
CA MET A 45 1.06 7.24 -3.85
C MET A 45 1.69 6.64 -5.12
N ARG A 46 2.93 6.13 -5.03
CA ARG A 46 3.57 5.42 -6.15
C ARG A 46 2.81 4.15 -6.52
N CYS A 47 2.29 3.40 -5.54
CA CYS A 47 1.48 2.22 -5.82
C CYS A 47 0.20 2.59 -6.58
N PHE A 48 -0.44 3.69 -6.19
CA PHE A 48 -1.62 4.23 -6.88
C PHE A 48 -1.30 4.66 -8.31
N TYR A 49 -0.31 5.53 -8.53
CA TYR A 49 0.04 6.00 -9.87
C TYR A 49 0.49 4.89 -10.83
N ASN A 50 1.07 3.82 -10.29
CA ASN A 50 1.50 2.67 -11.08
C ASN A 50 0.39 1.61 -11.28
N GLY A 51 -0.83 1.82 -10.79
CA GLY A 51 -1.93 0.85 -10.90
C GLY A 51 -1.68 -0.47 -10.16
N VAL A 52 -0.79 -0.48 -9.16
CA VAL A 52 -0.43 -1.68 -8.37
C VAL A 52 -1.05 -1.63 -6.97
N GLU A 53 -2.28 -1.15 -6.87
CA GLU A 53 -2.99 -0.95 -5.60
C GLU A 53 -3.18 -2.24 -4.79
N HIS A 54 -3.26 -3.40 -5.44
CA HIS A 54 -3.26 -4.71 -4.77
C HIS A 54 -2.05 -4.90 -3.82
N ARG A 55 -0.94 -4.18 -4.03
CA ARG A 55 0.22 -4.20 -3.12
C ARG A 55 -0.06 -3.50 -1.77
N LEU A 56 -1.09 -2.67 -1.68
CA LEU A 56 -1.48 -2.02 -0.42
C LEU A 56 -2.00 -3.03 0.61
N ALA A 57 -2.53 -4.17 0.17
CA ALA A 57 -2.99 -5.27 1.02
C ALA A 57 -1.84 -6.13 1.59
N GLN A 58 -0.60 -5.95 1.11
CA GLN A 58 0.50 -6.84 1.47
C GLN A 58 0.90 -6.77 2.96
N PRO A 59 1.18 -7.92 3.59
CA PRO A 59 1.64 -7.99 4.97
C PRO A 59 3.09 -7.51 5.12
N LEU A 60 3.50 -7.22 6.37
CA LEU A 60 4.90 -6.91 6.66
C LEU A 60 5.77 -8.17 6.58
N GLY A 61 7.06 -7.97 6.30
CA GLY A 61 8.08 -8.98 6.58
C GLY A 61 8.56 -9.80 5.38
N LYS A 62 8.11 -9.50 4.16
CA LYS A 62 8.73 -10.05 2.94
C LYS A 62 9.70 -9.05 2.32
N GLN A 63 10.76 -9.59 1.73
CA GLN A 63 11.76 -8.82 0.99
C GLN A 63 11.34 -8.71 -0.47
N TYR A 64 10.32 -7.88 -0.73
CA TYR A 64 9.69 -7.75 -2.05
C TYR A 64 10.69 -7.38 -3.16
N SER A 65 11.68 -6.52 -2.86
CA SER A 65 12.72 -6.09 -3.82
C SER A 65 13.68 -7.21 -4.28
N TYR A 66 13.71 -8.34 -3.58
CA TYR A 66 14.55 -9.51 -3.95
C TYR A 66 13.68 -10.68 -4.41
N GLY A 67 12.54 -10.34 -5.01
CA GLY A 67 11.64 -11.31 -5.61
C GLY A 67 10.93 -12.23 -4.62
N LYS A 68 10.77 -11.79 -3.37
CA LYS A 68 9.87 -12.46 -2.40
C LYS A 68 8.46 -11.87 -2.42
N GLY A 69 8.12 -11.18 -3.52
CA GLY A 69 6.82 -10.61 -3.79
C GLY A 69 6.03 -11.39 -4.84
N PRO A 70 4.74 -11.11 -4.99
CA PRO A 70 3.89 -11.77 -5.98
C PRO A 70 4.41 -11.60 -7.41
N GLU A 71 5.25 -10.61 -7.69
CA GLU A 71 5.95 -10.46 -8.99
C GLU A 71 6.90 -11.61 -9.38
N ASN A 72 7.23 -12.53 -8.46
CA ASN A 72 8.01 -13.74 -8.77
C ASN A 72 7.17 -15.01 -8.78
N GLU A 73 5.86 -14.88 -8.56
CA GLU A 73 4.92 -15.97 -8.80
C GLU A 73 4.57 -16.00 -10.28
N SER A 74 4.08 -17.14 -10.78
CA SER A 74 3.62 -17.23 -12.17
C SER A 74 2.50 -16.22 -12.45
N ASP A 75 2.42 -15.73 -13.69
CA ASP A 75 1.40 -14.77 -14.13
C ASP A 75 -0.02 -15.22 -13.74
N LEU A 76 -0.28 -16.54 -13.82
CA LEU A 76 -1.52 -17.18 -13.37
C LEU A 76 -1.80 -16.98 -11.88
N SER A 77 -0.79 -17.13 -11.01
CA SER A 77 -0.93 -16.92 -9.56
C SER A 77 -1.20 -15.45 -9.25
N GLN A 78 -0.50 -14.53 -9.93
CA GLN A 78 -0.73 -13.10 -9.79
C GLN A 78 -2.13 -12.70 -10.22
N LEU A 79 -2.60 -13.25 -11.33
CA LEU A 79 -3.93 -12.98 -11.86
C LEU A 79 -5.02 -13.49 -10.91
N LYS A 80 -4.88 -14.72 -10.38
CA LYS A 80 -5.80 -15.26 -9.37
C LYS A 80 -5.93 -14.36 -8.15
N LYS A 81 -4.80 -13.88 -7.61
CA LYS A 81 -4.80 -12.96 -6.46
C LYS A 81 -5.44 -11.61 -6.75
N LYS A 82 -5.26 -11.09 -7.96
CA LYS A 82 -5.94 -9.86 -8.40
C LYS A 82 -7.44 -10.10 -8.50
N VAL A 83 -7.86 -11.18 -9.16
CA VAL A 83 -9.28 -11.53 -9.31
C VAL A 83 -9.93 -11.72 -7.94
N GLU A 84 -9.34 -12.53 -7.07
CA GLU A 84 -9.81 -12.72 -5.68
C GLU A 84 -9.95 -11.39 -4.93
N TYR A 85 -8.97 -10.50 -5.08
CA TYR A 85 -9.02 -9.18 -4.47
C TYR A 85 -10.18 -8.32 -5.00
N TYR A 86 -10.50 -8.38 -6.30
CA TYR A 86 -11.60 -7.62 -6.89
C TYR A 86 -12.97 -8.26 -6.60
N ASP A 87 -13.06 -9.60 -6.61
CA ASP A 87 -14.29 -10.34 -6.25
C ASP A 87 -14.70 -10.08 -4.79
N MET A 88 -13.73 -9.84 -3.90
CA MET A 88 -13.99 -9.47 -2.50
C MET A 88 -14.36 -7.99 -2.29
N LYS A 89 -14.25 -7.16 -3.34
CA LYS A 89 -14.54 -5.71 -3.28
C LYS A 89 -15.91 -5.35 -3.88
N GLU A 90 -16.48 -6.23 -4.70
CA GLU A 90 -17.88 -6.19 -5.16
C GLU A 90 -18.84 -6.70 -4.08
#